data_AF-A0A8X6MSL8-F1
#
_entry.id   AF-A0A8X6MSL8-F1
#
_cell.length_a   1.000
_cell.length_b   1.000
_cell.length_c   1.000
_cell.angle_alpha   90.00
_cell.angle_beta   90.00
_cell.angle_gamma   90.00
#
_symmetry.space_group_name_H-M   'P 1'
#
loop_
_entity.id
_entity.type
_entity.pdbx_description
1 polymer ?
#
loop_
_entity_poly.entity_id
_entity_poly.type
_entity_poly.pdbx_seq_one_letter_code
_entity_poly.pdbx_strand_id
1 'polypeptide(L)'
;MPFLQCLSHNWYLSVDMQLYLMSPLFMVALLRRRRLGYILMALCICGSSFYNFAITVMYDLVDSELSFPYYVDNIELYLERFMHYHESIYLKPHTRMSSYFVGLTLGHYLWKRGISKEKSNSKITLFFGWIITAALLWICLYVFYFGEPTLLRRALYNGTSDFLFSCVVAWIIFVCVTGQGGFVNNLLSFGCFMPLSRLSYCAYLIHYPLILRYFLTSLEEGLAKWTFNLMSYIFLHVTFWTYLLAFLTSLLIEVPVSRLFQCFSNKTVK
;
A
#
# COMPACT_ATOMS: atom_id res chain seq x y z
N MET A 1 10.62 22.24 -8.75
CA MET A 1 9.58 23.17 -8.24
C MET A 1 9.07 22.59 -6.93
N PRO A 2 9.00 23.34 -5.82
CA PRO A 2 8.59 22.74 -4.56
C PRO A 2 7.11 22.38 -4.64
N PHE A 3 6.81 21.16 -4.19
CA PHE A 3 5.51 20.49 -4.16
C PHE A 3 4.34 21.43 -3.84
N LEU A 4 3.41 21.58 -4.79
CA LEU A 4 2.07 22.15 -4.60
C LEU A 4 1.18 21.17 -3.81
N GLN A 5 1.69 20.69 -2.67
CA GLN A 5 1.02 19.73 -1.79
C GLN A 5 0.82 20.38 -0.42
N CYS A 6 -0.43 20.38 0.07
CA CYS A 6 -0.72 20.90 1.40
C CYS A 6 -0.10 20.02 2.50
N LEU A 7 -0.22 18.70 2.35
CA LEU A 7 0.35 17.69 3.24
C LEU A 7 0.96 16.58 2.37
N SER A 8 2.29 16.42 2.42
CA SER A 8 3.04 15.50 1.56
C SER A 8 2.57 14.06 1.69
N HIS A 9 2.27 13.61 2.91
CA HIS A 9 1.84 12.25 3.20
C HIS A 9 0.45 11.91 2.67
N ASN A 10 -0.39 12.89 2.34
CA ASN A 10 -1.75 12.67 1.81
C ASN A 10 -1.79 12.23 0.34
N TRP A 11 -0.63 12.04 -0.28
CA TRP A 11 -0.53 11.56 -1.66
C TRP A 11 -1.35 10.28 -1.90
N TYR A 12 -1.32 9.33 -0.96
CA TYR A 12 -2.01 8.06 -1.11
C TYR A 12 -3.54 8.25 -1.09
N LEU A 13 -4.07 9.12 -0.21
CA LEU A 13 -5.50 9.46 -0.20
C LEU A 13 -5.94 10.15 -1.50
N SER A 14 -5.08 11.01 -2.06
CA SER A 14 -5.34 11.67 -3.35
C SER A 14 -5.37 10.65 -4.50
N VAL A 15 -4.42 9.70 -4.53
CA VAL A 15 -4.38 8.63 -5.53
C VAL A 15 -5.61 7.73 -5.40
N ASP A 16 -5.96 7.31 -4.18
CA ASP A 16 -7.12 6.45 -3.94
C ASP A 16 -8.42 7.12 -4.41
N MET A 17 -8.62 8.40 -4.11
CA MET A 17 -9.79 9.14 -4.58
C MET A 17 -9.86 9.23 -6.12
N GLN A 18 -8.72 9.46 -6.79
CA GLN A 18 -8.67 9.51 -8.25
C GLN A 18 -9.02 8.14 -8.88
N LEU A 19 -8.48 7.05 -8.33
CA LEU A 19 -8.78 5.70 -8.81
C LEU A 19 -10.21 5.26 -8.47
N TYR A 20 -10.74 5.70 -7.32
CA TYR A 20 -12.13 5.53 -6.93
C TYR A 20 -13.08 6.20 -7.93
N LEU A 21 -12.81 7.45 -8.32
CA LEU A 21 -13.59 8.16 -9.34
C LEU A 21 -13.53 7.46 -10.71
N MET A 22 -12.41 6.82 -11.05
CA MET A 22 -12.27 6.04 -12.29
C MET A 22 -12.97 4.67 -12.21
N SER A 23 -13.16 4.11 -11.02
CA SER A 23 -13.66 2.75 -10.83
C SER A 23 -15.02 2.44 -11.49
N PRO A 24 -16.02 3.35 -11.54
CA PRO A 24 -17.30 3.07 -12.18
C PRO A 24 -17.16 2.73 -13.66
N LEU A 25 -16.19 3.32 -14.36
CA LEU A 25 -15.93 3.01 -15.78
C LEU A 25 -15.60 1.54 -15.98
N PHE A 26 -14.70 1.00 -15.14
CA PHE A 26 -14.30 -0.41 -15.18
C PHE A 26 -15.41 -1.33 -14.69
N MET A 27 -16.16 -0.92 -13.67
CA MET A 27 -17.31 -1.69 -13.19
C MET A 27 -18.42 -1.78 -14.24
N VAL A 28 -18.76 -0.68 -14.91
CA VAL A 28 -19.75 -0.68 -16.01
C VAL A 28 -19.27 -1.57 -17.16
N ALA A 29 -17.98 -1.51 -17.52
CA ALA A 29 -17.41 -2.39 -18.53
C ALA A 29 -17.51 -3.88 -18.12
N LEU A 30 -17.21 -4.20 -16.85
CA LEU A 30 -17.34 -5.56 -16.30
C LEU A 30 -18.79 -6.07 -16.32
N LEU A 31 -19.74 -5.22 -15.95
CA LEU A 31 -21.17 -5.58 -15.90
C LEU A 31 -21.74 -5.77 -17.31
N ARG A 32 -21.38 -4.91 -18.26
CA ARG A 32 -21.90 -4.97 -19.64
C ARG A 32 -21.20 -6.03 -20.48
N ARG A 33 -19.87 -6.10 -20.43
CA ARG A 33 -19.04 -7.03 -21.20
C ARG A 33 -17.82 -7.47 -20.39
N ARG A 34 -17.97 -8.54 -19.61
CA ARG A 34 -16.93 -9.07 -18.70
C ARG A 34 -15.53 -9.15 -19.34
N ARG A 35 -15.42 -9.71 -20.56
CA ARG A 35 -14.14 -9.82 -21.27
C ARG A 35 -13.48 -8.45 -21.49
N LEU A 36 -14.26 -7.45 -21.88
CA LEU A 36 -13.78 -6.09 -22.06
C LEU A 36 -13.26 -5.50 -20.74
N GLY A 37 -14.03 -5.65 -19.65
CA GLY A 37 -13.61 -5.18 -18.33
C GLY A 37 -12.27 -5.76 -17.88
N TYR A 38 -12.10 -7.08 -18.00
CA TYR A 38 -10.82 -7.73 -17.67
C TYR A 38 -9.66 -7.31 -18.59
N ILE A 39 -9.91 -7.17 -19.89
CA ILE A 39 -8.89 -6.68 -20.84
C ILE A 39 -8.45 -5.26 -20.47
N LEU A 40 -9.39 -4.35 -20.18
CA LEU A 40 -9.07 -2.98 -19.78
C LEU A 40 -8.25 -2.94 -18.48
N MET A 41 -8.64 -3.71 -17.46
CA MET A 41 -7.87 -3.77 -16.22
C MET A 41 -6.48 -4.36 -16.43
N ALA A 42 -6.35 -5.43 -17.24
CA ALA A 42 -5.06 -6.02 -17.57
C ALA A 42 -4.15 -5.03 -18.32
N LEU A 43 -4.70 -4.23 -19.24
CA LEU A 43 -3.96 -3.17 -19.93
C LEU A 43 -3.47 -2.09 -18.95
N CYS A 44 -4.30 -1.67 -18.00
CA CYS A 44 -3.89 -0.70 -16.97
C CYS A 44 -2.80 -1.26 -16.05
N ILE A 45 -2.91 -2.54 -15.63
CA ILE A 45 -1.87 -3.20 -14.82
C ILE A 45 -0.55 -3.27 -15.59
N CYS A 46 -0.56 -3.80 -16.82
CA CYS A 46 0.63 -3.91 -17.64
C CYS A 46 1.23 -2.54 -17.99
N GLY A 47 0.38 -1.55 -18.30
CA GLY A 47 0.82 -0.18 -18.59
C GLY A 47 1.48 0.50 -17.39
N SER A 48 0.89 0.36 -16.20
CA SER A 48 1.45 0.84 -14.92
C SER A 48 2.82 0.20 -14.64
N SER A 49 2.92 -1.13 -14.75
CA SER A 49 4.16 -1.86 -14.52
C SER A 49 5.24 -1.51 -15.55
N PHE A 50 4.88 -1.42 -16.83
CA PHE A 50 5.81 -1.05 -17.88
C PHE A 50 6.30 0.39 -17.73
N TYR A 51 5.42 1.32 -17.37
CA TYR A 51 5.80 2.72 -17.12
C TYR A 51 6.85 2.81 -16.00
N ASN A 52 6.60 2.17 -14.85
CA ASN A 52 7.55 2.19 -13.73
C ASN A 52 8.91 1.58 -14.12
N PHE A 53 8.89 0.47 -14.87
CA PHE A 53 10.11 -0.13 -15.41
C PHE A 53 10.85 0.84 -16.34
N ALA A 54 10.17 1.39 -17.35
CA ALA A 54 10.77 2.25 -18.37
C ALA A 54 11.35 3.53 -17.78
N ILE A 55 10.60 4.20 -16.89
CA ILE A 55 11.06 5.41 -16.21
C ILE A 55 12.27 5.14 -15.30
N THR A 56 12.29 3.98 -14.63
CA THR A 56 13.46 3.58 -13.83
C THR A 56 14.70 3.36 -14.70
N VAL A 57 14.56 2.72 -15.87
CA VAL A 57 15.67 2.53 -16.81
C VAL A 57 16.13 3.85 -17.41
N MET A 58 15.21 4.74 -17.80
CA MET A 58 15.52 6.00 -18.46
C MET A 58 16.28 6.99 -17.57
N TYR A 59 15.91 7.06 -16.28
CA TYR A 59 16.45 8.07 -15.36
C TYR A 59 17.35 7.46 -14.27
N ASP A 60 17.73 6.19 -14.38
CA ASP A 60 18.55 5.46 -13.41
C ASP A 60 18.05 5.63 -11.95
N LEU A 61 16.73 5.50 -11.80
CA LEU A 61 16.05 5.80 -10.54
C LEU A 61 16.36 4.77 -9.46
N VAL A 62 16.20 5.22 -8.24
CA VAL A 62 16.26 4.38 -7.05
C VAL A 62 15.00 3.50 -6.97
N ASP A 63 15.11 2.35 -6.34
CA ASP A 63 14.01 1.40 -6.14
C ASP A 63 13.13 1.74 -4.91
N SER A 64 13.76 2.16 -3.81
CA SER A 64 13.11 2.41 -2.53
C SER A 64 14.04 3.06 -1.51
N GLU A 65 13.51 3.43 -0.34
CA GLU A 65 14.30 3.88 0.82
C GLU A 65 15.34 2.84 1.30
N LEU A 66 15.11 1.54 1.03
CA LEU A 66 16.00 0.44 1.45
C LEU A 66 17.37 0.47 0.77
N SER A 67 17.50 1.20 -0.32
CA SER A 67 18.76 1.36 -1.06
C SER A 67 19.70 2.41 -0.46
N PHE A 68 19.23 3.22 0.50
CA PHE A 68 20.02 4.28 1.14
C PHE A 68 21.43 3.83 1.59
N PRO A 69 21.62 2.64 2.19
CA PRO A 69 22.95 2.18 2.60
C PRO A 69 23.99 2.10 1.47
N TYR A 70 23.56 1.94 0.22
CA TYR A 70 24.45 1.87 -0.95
C TYR A 70 24.88 3.24 -1.48
N TYR A 71 24.26 4.32 -0.99
CA TYR A 71 24.56 5.68 -1.44
C TYR A 71 25.08 6.58 -0.30
N VAL A 72 25.50 5.99 0.83
CA VAL A 72 26.02 6.74 1.99
C VAL A 72 27.23 7.60 1.61
N ASP A 73 28.04 7.15 0.65
CA ASP A 73 29.22 7.90 0.18
C ASP A 73 28.85 9.07 -0.76
N ASN A 74 27.65 9.07 -1.35
CA ASN A 74 27.18 10.09 -2.30
C ASN A 74 25.71 10.46 -2.04
N ILE A 75 25.45 11.05 -0.86
CA ILE A 75 24.10 11.40 -0.41
C ILE A 75 23.39 12.37 -1.36
N GLU A 76 24.11 13.33 -1.96
CA GLU A 76 23.52 14.28 -2.90
C GLU A 76 22.90 13.58 -4.13
N LEU A 77 23.64 12.62 -4.70
CA LEU A 77 23.17 11.81 -5.83
C LEU A 77 21.96 10.95 -5.44
N TYR A 78 21.96 10.40 -4.23
CA TYR A 78 20.81 9.66 -3.70
C TYR A 78 19.58 10.55 -3.62
N LEU A 79 19.71 11.72 -2.99
CA LEU A 79 18.60 12.64 -2.80
C LEU A 79 18.02 13.10 -4.14
N GLU A 80 18.86 13.42 -5.13
CA GLU A 80 18.40 13.78 -6.47
C GLU A 80 17.56 12.66 -7.10
N ARG A 81 18.10 11.43 -7.13
CA ARG A 81 17.41 10.27 -7.73
C ARG A 81 16.15 9.88 -6.95
N PHE A 82 16.19 9.97 -5.63
CA PHE A 82 15.07 9.66 -4.74
C PHE A 82 13.93 10.68 -4.94
N MET A 83 14.26 11.97 -5.04
CA MET A 83 13.27 13.01 -5.32
C MET A 83 12.63 12.81 -6.70
N HIS A 84 13.43 12.47 -7.72
CA HIS A 84 12.90 12.18 -9.04
C HIS A 84 12.03 10.91 -9.06
N TYR A 85 12.42 9.87 -8.31
CA TYR A 85 11.58 8.69 -8.08
C TYR A 85 10.27 9.05 -7.41
N HIS A 86 10.33 9.89 -6.37
CA HIS A 86 9.16 10.30 -5.62
C HIS A 86 8.16 11.06 -6.51
N GLU A 87 8.67 12.01 -7.30
CA GLU A 87 7.88 12.82 -8.23
C GLU A 87 7.36 12.02 -9.42
N SER A 88 8.14 11.09 -9.98
CA SER A 88 7.78 10.40 -11.24
C SER A 88 7.05 9.09 -11.04
N ILE A 89 7.32 8.38 -9.94
CA ILE A 89 6.76 7.06 -9.65
C ILE A 89 5.88 7.11 -8.41
N TYR A 90 6.43 7.51 -7.26
CA TYR A 90 5.78 7.27 -5.98
C TYR A 90 4.44 7.98 -5.82
N LEU A 91 4.38 9.25 -6.20
CA LEU A 91 3.23 10.15 -6.04
C LEU A 91 2.16 10.02 -7.13
N LYS A 92 2.46 9.31 -8.22
CA LYS A 92 1.60 9.34 -9.41
C LYS A 92 0.47 8.30 -9.31
N PRO A 93 -0.76 8.62 -9.73
CA PRO A 93 -1.87 7.67 -9.66
C PRO A 93 -1.72 6.52 -10.66
N HIS A 94 -1.21 6.81 -11.86
CA HIS A 94 -1.12 5.83 -12.94
C HIS A 94 -0.08 4.74 -12.68
N THR A 95 0.89 4.98 -11.82
CA THR A 95 1.94 4.02 -11.42
C THR A 95 1.48 3.04 -10.35
N ARG A 96 0.35 3.34 -9.69
CA ARG A 96 -0.28 2.54 -8.63
C ARG A 96 -1.54 1.80 -9.10
N MET A 97 -1.88 1.92 -10.38
CA MET A 97 -3.04 1.26 -10.98
C MET A 97 -2.97 -0.26 -10.86
N SER A 98 -1.77 -0.83 -10.92
CA SER A 98 -1.54 -2.28 -10.78
C SER A 98 -2.21 -2.84 -9.52
N SER A 99 -1.90 -2.26 -8.36
CA SER A 99 -2.43 -2.68 -7.06
C SER A 99 -3.94 -2.51 -6.95
N TYR A 100 -4.45 -1.38 -7.43
CA TYR A 100 -5.87 -1.05 -7.37
C TYR A 100 -6.72 -2.03 -8.20
N PHE A 101 -6.30 -2.32 -9.44
CA PHE A 101 -7.05 -3.23 -10.31
C PHE A 101 -6.94 -4.70 -9.91
N VAL A 102 -5.86 -5.12 -9.23
CA VAL A 102 -5.80 -6.44 -8.59
C VAL A 102 -6.87 -6.55 -7.49
N GLY A 103 -7.04 -5.50 -6.67
CA GLY A 103 -8.13 -5.45 -5.70
C GLY A 103 -9.52 -5.48 -6.35
N LEU A 104 -9.74 -4.68 -7.40
CA LEU A 104 -11.03 -4.61 -8.11
C LEU A 104 -11.39 -5.94 -8.78
N THR A 105 -10.42 -6.62 -9.41
CA THR A 105 -10.61 -7.94 -10.01
C THR A 105 -10.98 -8.99 -8.97
N LEU A 106 -10.30 -9.01 -7.82
CA LEU A 106 -10.64 -9.88 -6.70
C LEU A 106 -12.06 -9.60 -6.18
N GLY A 107 -12.40 -8.33 -5.97
CA GLY A 107 -13.72 -7.91 -5.50
C GLY A 107 -14.84 -8.39 -6.43
N HIS A 108 -14.68 -8.20 -7.74
CA HIS A 108 -15.63 -8.71 -8.74
C HIS A 108 -15.70 -10.25 -8.73
N TYR A 109 -14.56 -10.93 -8.60
CA TYR A 109 -14.51 -12.39 -8.53
C TYR A 109 -15.28 -12.93 -7.32
N LEU A 110 -15.08 -12.34 -6.14
CA LEU A 110 -15.77 -12.68 -4.89
C LEU A 110 -17.27 -12.42 -4.99
N TRP A 111 -17.67 -11.25 -5.51
CA TRP A 111 -19.07 -10.89 -5.72
C TRP A 111 -19.80 -11.93 -6.59
N LYS A 112 -19.16 -12.35 -7.69
CA LYS A 112 -19.75 -13.32 -8.62
C LYS A 112 -19.86 -14.73 -8.03
N ARG A 113 -18.86 -15.16 -7.24
CA ARG A 113 -18.85 -16.51 -6.64
C ARG A 113 -19.93 -16.65 -5.56
N GLY A 114 -20.45 -15.53 -5.05
CA GLY A 114 -21.12 -15.46 -3.76
C GLY A 114 -20.11 -15.76 -2.65
N ILE A 115 -20.27 -15.20 -1.46
CA ILE A 115 -19.46 -15.56 -0.29
C ILE A 115 -19.95 -16.95 0.22
N SER A 116 -19.98 -17.95 -0.66
CA SER A 116 -20.34 -19.32 -0.32
C SER A 116 -19.07 -20.10 0.00
N LYS A 117 -19.04 -20.67 1.21
CA LYS A 117 -18.01 -21.58 1.70
C LYS A 117 -18.05 -22.95 0.99
N GLU A 118 -19.08 -23.22 0.18
CA GLU A 118 -19.34 -24.57 -0.37
C GLU A 118 -18.37 -24.98 -1.48
N LYS A 119 -17.72 -24.04 -2.17
CA LYS A 119 -16.68 -24.35 -3.18
C LYS A 119 -15.28 -24.16 -2.60
N SER A 120 -14.97 -24.99 -1.61
CA SER A 120 -13.64 -25.10 -1.00
C SER A 120 -12.59 -25.45 -2.06
N ASN A 121 -11.52 -24.66 -2.15
CA ASN A 121 -10.36 -24.99 -2.99
C ASN A 121 -9.69 -26.28 -2.51
N SER A 122 -9.06 -27.01 -3.43
CA SER A 122 -8.34 -28.24 -3.09
C SER A 122 -7.16 -27.95 -2.13
N LYS A 123 -6.80 -28.92 -1.29
CA LYS A 123 -5.64 -28.81 -0.40
C LYS A 123 -4.33 -28.53 -1.16
N ILE A 124 -4.21 -29.08 -2.37
CA ILE A 124 -3.07 -28.86 -3.26
C ILE A 124 -3.00 -27.40 -3.69
N THR A 125 -4.12 -26.81 -4.13
CA THR A 125 -4.19 -25.39 -4.50
C THR A 125 -3.81 -24.48 -3.33
N LEU A 126 -4.26 -24.80 -2.12
CA LEU A 126 -3.90 -24.04 -0.92
C LEU A 126 -2.40 -24.14 -0.61
N PHE A 127 -1.83 -25.34 -0.67
CA PHE A 127 -0.41 -25.56 -0.40
C PHE A 127 0.48 -24.76 -1.37
N PHE A 128 0.25 -24.88 -2.68
CA PHE A 128 1.00 -24.10 -3.67
C PHE A 128 0.73 -22.60 -3.55
N GLY A 129 -0.50 -22.19 -3.24
CA GLY A 129 -0.83 -20.78 -3.02
C GLY A 129 -0.06 -20.17 -1.84
N TRP A 130 0.10 -20.90 -0.74
CA TRP A 130 0.93 -20.47 0.40
C TRP A 130 2.42 -20.44 0.08
N ILE A 131 2.94 -21.43 -0.66
CA ILE A 131 4.34 -21.42 -1.12
C ILE A 131 4.61 -20.21 -2.01
N ILE A 132 3.74 -19.97 -3.00
CA ILE A 132 3.86 -18.81 -3.90
C ILE A 132 3.78 -17.51 -3.10
N THR A 133 2.86 -17.43 -2.13
CA THR A 133 2.74 -16.26 -1.25
C THR A 133 4.02 -16.00 -0.47
N ALA A 134 4.58 -17.02 0.17
CA ALA A 134 5.83 -16.90 0.93
C ALA A 134 7.00 -16.50 0.02
N ALA A 135 7.13 -17.12 -1.16
CA ALA A 135 8.18 -16.80 -2.12
C ALA A 135 8.08 -15.36 -2.63
N LEU A 136 6.88 -14.92 -3.01
CA LEU A 136 6.66 -13.55 -3.51
C LEU A 136 6.88 -12.50 -2.41
N LEU A 137 6.44 -12.74 -1.18
CA LEU A 137 6.74 -11.85 -0.05
C LEU A 137 8.24 -11.75 0.19
N TRP A 138 8.93 -12.89 0.17
CA TRP A 138 10.37 -12.90 0.37
C TRP A 138 11.09 -12.12 -0.73
N ILE A 139 10.71 -12.30 -1.99
CA ILE A 139 11.24 -11.52 -3.12
C ILE A 139 10.94 -10.03 -2.93
N CYS A 140 9.70 -9.64 -2.63
CA CYS A 140 9.33 -8.23 -2.52
C CYS A 140 10.06 -7.51 -1.37
N LEU A 141 10.36 -8.21 -0.26
CA LEU A 141 10.95 -7.61 0.93
C LEU A 141 12.47 -7.70 0.99
N TYR A 142 13.06 -8.79 0.47
CA TYR A 142 14.49 -9.09 0.67
C TYR A 142 15.33 -9.05 -0.60
N VAL A 143 14.76 -8.68 -1.76
CA VAL A 143 15.51 -8.63 -3.01
C VAL A 143 16.77 -7.76 -2.90
N PHE A 144 16.76 -6.68 -2.12
CA PHE A 144 17.92 -5.78 -1.99
C PHE A 144 18.82 -6.04 -0.78
N TYR A 145 18.56 -7.09 -0.03
CA TYR A 145 19.44 -7.46 1.08
C TYR A 145 20.77 -8.08 0.59
N PHE A 146 20.77 -8.69 -0.60
CA PHE A 146 21.89 -9.47 -1.13
C PHE A 146 22.76 -8.70 -2.13
N GLY A 147 23.22 -7.52 -1.73
CA GLY A 147 24.19 -6.71 -2.48
C GLY A 147 23.60 -5.62 -3.38
N GLU A 148 24.47 -4.75 -3.89
CA GLU A 148 24.11 -3.59 -4.69
C GLU A 148 23.24 -3.95 -5.91
N PRO A 149 22.06 -3.34 -6.05
CA PRO A 149 21.18 -3.68 -7.14
C PRO A 149 21.58 -3.03 -8.46
N THR A 150 21.79 -3.88 -9.46
CA THR A 150 21.94 -3.45 -10.85
C THR A 150 20.73 -2.63 -11.31
N LEU A 151 20.92 -1.75 -12.29
CA LEU A 151 19.83 -0.95 -12.88
C LEU A 151 18.64 -1.82 -13.31
N LEU A 152 18.93 -2.96 -13.95
CA LEU A 152 17.89 -3.89 -14.37
C LEU A 152 17.08 -4.44 -13.18
N ARG A 153 17.74 -4.77 -12.06
CA ARG A 153 17.09 -5.27 -10.85
C ARG A 153 16.18 -4.21 -10.23
N ARG A 154 16.64 -2.95 -10.16
CA ARG A 154 15.84 -1.80 -9.69
C ARG A 154 14.62 -1.56 -10.57
N ALA A 155 14.81 -1.58 -11.89
CA ALA A 155 13.73 -1.39 -12.84
C ALA A 155 12.68 -2.50 -12.79
N LEU A 156 13.12 -3.76 -12.72
CA LEU A 156 12.21 -4.91 -12.55
C LEU A 156 11.44 -4.81 -11.24
N TYR A 157 12.09 -4.42 -10.16
CA TYR A 157 11.45 -4.24 -8.87
C TYR A 157 10.39 -3.14 -8.91
N ASN A 158 10.74 -1.94 -9.38
CA ASN A 158 9.79 -0.82 -9.50
C ASN A 158 8.62 -1.15 -10.43
N GLY A 159 8.86 -1.93 -11.48
CA GLY A 159 7.83 -2.37 -12.41
C GLY A 159 6.86 -3.40 -11.83
N THR A 160 7.34 -4.32 -10.99
CA THR A 160 6.58 -5.54 -10.66
C THR A 160 6.22 -5.71 -9.19
N SER A 161 6.95 -5.09 -8.26
CA SER A 161 6.76 -5.26 -6.82
C SER A 161 5.34 -4.94 -6.36
N ASP A 162 4.81 -3.78 -6.73
CA ASP A 162 3.44 -3.35 -6.41
C ASP A 162 2.38 -4.36 -6.89
N PHE A 163 2.53 -4.88 -8.11
CA PHE A 163 1.63 -5.89 -8.68
C PHE A 163 1.73 -7.22 -7.93
N LEU A 164 2.96 -7.72 -7.72
CA LEU A 164 3.20 -9.00 -7.06
C LEU A 164 2.74 -8.98 -5.60
N PHE A 165 3.05 -7.90 -4.88
CA PHE A 165 2.60 -7.70 -3.51
C PHE A 165 1.08 -7.64 -3.42
N SER A 166 0.43 -6.96 -4.37
CA SER A 166 -1.04 -6.92 -4.44
C SER A 166 -1.66 -8.27 -4.74
N CYS A 167 -1.04 -9.09 -5.60
CA CYS A 167 -1.47 -10.46 -5.84
C CYS A 167 -1.35 -11.34 -4.59
N VAL A 168 -0.28 -11.16 -3.81
CA VAL A 168 -0.12 -11.82 -2.51
C VAL A 168 -1.24 -11.45 -1.56
N VAL A 169 -1.47 -10.15 -1.36
CA VAL A 169 -2.53 -9.67 -0.45
C VAL A 169 -3.89 -10.14 -0.93
N ALA A 170 -4.14 -10.13 -2.24
CA ALA A 170 -5.36 -10.63 -2.84
C ALA A 170 -5.58 -12.14 -2.57
N TRP A 171 -4.53 -12.95 -2.65
CA TRP A 171 -4.59 -14.36 -2.28
C TRP A 171 -4.94 -14.55 -0.79
N ILE A 172 -4.28 -13.81 0.10
CA ILE A 172 -4.54 -13.86 1.55
C ILE A 172 -6.01 -13.48 1.84
N ILE A 173 -6.50 -12.39 1.26
CA ILE A 173 -7.90 -11.96 1.39
C ILE A 173 -8.83 -13.06 0.89
N PHE A 174 -8.56 -13.61 -0.30
CA PHE A 174 -9.37 -14.66 -0.91
C PHE A 174 -9.52 -15.87 0.02
N VAL A 175 -8.42 -16.43 0.52
CA VAL A 175 -8.48 -17.61 1.40
C VAL A 175 -9.09 -17.30 2.76
N CYS A 176 -8.92 -16.10 3.30
CA CYS A 176 -9.58 -15.70 4.56
C CYS A 176 -11.09 -15.57 4.39
N VAL A 177 -11.55 -14.90 3.33
CA VAL A 177 -12.98 -14.71 3.03
C VAL A 177 -13.67 -16.03 2.72
N THR A 178 -13.01 -16.98 2.06
CA THR A 178 -13.56 -18.32 1.81
C THR A 178 -13.51 -19.25 3.03
N GLY A 179 -12.94 -18.82 4.16
CA GLY A 179 -12.79 -19.62 5.38
C GLY A 179 -11.67 -20.67 5.31
N GLN A 180 -10.76 -20.55 4.35
CA GLN A 180 -9.63 -21.47 4.12
C GLN A 180 -8.29 -20.90 4.59
N GLY A 181 -8.28 -19.73 5.22
CA GLY A 181 -7.07 -19.03 5.67
C GLY A 181 -6.39 -19.63 6.91
N GLY A 182 -7.04 -20.56 7.61
CA GLY A 182 -6.47 -21.28 8.76
C GLY A 182 -5.91 -20.33 9.82
N PHE A 183 -4.64 -20.51 10.19
CA PHE A 183 -3.94 -19.68 11.17
C PHE A 183 -3.93 -18.19 10.80
N VAL A 184 -3.70 -17.86 9.53
CA VAL A 184 -3.64 -16.46 9.07
C VAL A 184 -4.98 -15.76 9.28
N ASN A 185 -6.09 -16.45 9.02
CA ASN A 185 -7.42 -15.89 9.30
C ASN A 185 -7.62 -15.63 10.80
N ASN A 186 -7.19 -16.55 11.66
CA ASN A 186 -7.31 -16.38 13.12
C ASN A 186 -6.48 -15.20 13.64
N LEU A 187 -5.26 -15.03 13.11
CA LEU A 187 -4.40 -13.91 13.45
C LEU A 187 -4.99 -12.57 12.99
N LEU A 188 -5.42 -12.48 11.73
CA LEU A 188 -5.96 -11.24 11.15
C LEU A 188 -7.34 -10.86 11.72
N SER A 189 -8.12 -11.83 12.18
CA SER A 189 -9.41 -11.60 12.83
C SER A 189 -9.31 -11.43 14.36
N PHE A 190 -8.09 -11.35 14.90
CA PHE A 190 -7.88 -11.21 16.33
C PHE A 190 -8.50 -9.91 16.87
N GLY A 191 -9.26 -10.01 17.97
CA GLY A 191 -10.09 -8.92 18.49
C GLY A 191 -9.31 -7.65 18.85
N CYS A 192 -8.03 -7.77 19.25
CA CYS A 192 -7.19 -6.61 19.54
C CYS A 192 -6.94 -5.72 18.31
N PHE A 193 -7.01 -6.26 17.09
CA PHE A 193 -6.87 -5.46 15.87
C PHE A 193 -8.14 -4.69 15.52
N MET A 194 -9.29 -5.02 16.11
CA MET A 194 -10.55 -4.34 15.81
C MET A 194 -10.57 -2.85 16.21
N PRO A 195 -10.13 -2.43 17.42
CA PRO A 195 -10.03 -1.00 17.72
C PRO A 195 -8.95 -0.31 16.87
N LEU A 196 -7.81 -0.95 16.62
CA LEU A 196 -6.73 -0.39 15.81
C LEU A 196 -7.16 -0.17 14.36
N SER A 197 -7.90 -1.12 13.78
CA SER A 197 -8.40 -1.00 12.40
C SER A 197 -9.40 0.14 12.23
N ARG A 198 -10.24 0.41 13.24
CA ARG A 198 -11.15 1.56 13.24
C ARG A 198 -10.41 2.90 13.31
N LEU A 199 -9.27 2.95 13.99
CA LEU A 199 -8.43 4.15 14.09
C LEU A 199 -7.46 4.32 12.91
N SER A 200 -7.40 3.38 11.97
CA SER A 200 -6.40 3.35 10.90
C SER A 200 -6.36 4.62 10.05
N TYR A 201 -7.52 5.22 9.77
CA TYR A 201 -7.60 6.49 9.03
C TYR A 201 -6.97 7.65 9.82
N CYS A 202 -7.36 7.86 11.07
CA CYS A 202 -6.75 8.89 11.93
C CYS A 202 -5.26 8.62 12.18
N ALA A 203 -4.87 7.35 12.36
CA ALA A 203 -3.47 6.95 12.50
C ALA A 203 -2.67 7.32 11.25
N TYR A 204 -3.22 7.07 10.05
CA TYR A 204 -2.61 7.47 8.79
C TYR A 204 -2.49 9.00 8.64
N LEU A 205 -3.40 9.82 9.18
CA LEU A 205 -3.21 11.28 9.14
C LEU A 205 -2.14 11.79 10.12
N ILE A 206 -1.91 11.07 11.22
CA ILE A 206 -1.07 11.55 12.34
C ILE A 206 0.35 10.99 12.31
N HIS A 207 0.56 9.80 11.74
CA HIS A 207 1.86 9.13 11.80
C HIS A 207 3.00 9.98 11.20
N TYR A 208 2.76 10.61 10.05
CA TYR A 208 3.83 11.29 9.32
C TYR A 208 4.34 12.55 10.02
N PRO A 209 3.50 13.47 10.55
CA PRO A 209 3.98 14.57 11.38
C PRO A 209 4.85 14.12 12.57
N LEU A 210 4.52 12.97 13.19
CA LEU A 210 5.33 12.41 14.28
C LEU A 210 6.69 11.89 13.80
N ILE A 211 6.71 11.17 12.67
CA ILE A 211 7.94 10.70 12.03
C ILE A 211 8.83 11.89 11.67
N LEU A 212 8.27 12.91 11.02
CA LEU A 212 9.00 14.11 10.61
C LEU A 212 9.59 14.84 11.81
N ARG A 213 8.79 15.04 12.88
CA ARG A 213 9.28 15.65 14.12
C ARG A 213 10.46 14.86 14.70
N TYR A 214 10.33 13.54 14.78
CA TYR A 214 11.40 12.69 15.31
C TYR A 214 12.67 12.81 14.46
N PHE A 215 12.52 12.74 13.13
CA PHE A 215 13.65 12.85 12.19
C PHE A 215 14.37 14.18 12.32
N LEU A 216 13.64 15.30 12.44
CA LEU A 216 14.22 16.63 12.64
C LEU A 216 15.00 16.72 13.96
N THR A 217 14.45 16.19 15.06
CA THR A 217 15.18 16.15 16.35
C THR A 217 16.43 15.28 16.30
N SER A 218 16.41 14.16 15.56
CA SER A 218 17.59 13.30 15.39
C SER A 218 18.69 13.94 14.54
N LEU A 219 18.34 14.85 13.63
CA LEU A 219 19.34 15.64 12.88
C LEU A 219 20.04 16.66 13.78
N GLU A 220 19.29 17.29 14.69
CA GLU A 220 19.82 18.28 15.65
C GLU A 220 20.77 17.65 16.68
N GLU A 221 20.44 16.43 17.14
CA GLU A 221 21.26 15.69 18.13
C GLU A 221 22.49 15.00 17.52
N GLY A 222 22.70 15.15 16.21
CA GLY A 222 23.73 14.44 15.44
C GLY A 222 23.22 13.06 15.02
N LEU A 223 23.42 12.70 13.74
CA LEU A 223 22.95 11.46 13.13
C LEU A 223 23.34 10.24 13.97
N ALA A 224 22.42 9.77 14.82
CA ALA A 224 22.60 8.54 15.57
C ALA A 224 22.84 7.41 14.56
N LYS A 225 23.82 6.53 14.83
CA LYS A 225 24.01 5.33 14.01
C LYS A 225 22.69 4.57 13.97
N TRP A 226 22.13 4.40 12.77
CA TRP A 226 20.91 3.66 12.51
C TRP A 226 21.14 2.17 12.82
N THR A 227 21.02 1.81 14.09
CA THR A 227 21.12 0.43 14.57
C THR A 227 19.74 -0.21 14.59
N PHE A 228 19.67 -1.53 14.43
CA PHE A 228 18.40 -2.27 14.51
C PHE A 228 17.63 -1.99 15.81
N ASN A 229 18.34 -1.87 16.95
CA ASN A 229 17.74 -1.57 18.25
C ASN A 229 17.15 -0.17 18.31
N LEU A 230 17.82 0.82 17.73
CA LEU A 230 17.28 2.17 17.62
C LEU A 230 16.04 2.17 16.73
N MET A 231 16.06 1.44 15.61
CA MET A 231 14.92 1.38 14.69
C MET A 231 13.69 0.73 15.30
N SER A 232 13.88 -0.36 16.05
CA SER A 232 12.77 -1.02 16.75
C SER A 232 12.20 -0.12 17.84
N TYR A 233 13.05 0.61 18.58
CA TYR A 233 12.59 1.59 19.57
C TYR A 233 11.79 2.72 18.92
N ILE A 234 12.28 3.31 17.83
CA ILE A 234 11.59 4.38 17.10
C ILE A 234 10.26 3.89 16.56
N PHE A 235 10.24 2.72 15.94
CA PHE A 235 9.02 2.11 15.41
C PHE A 235 7.96 1.96 16.50
N LEU A 236 8.32 1.39 17.66
CA LEU A 236 7.40 1.22 18.78
C LEU A 236 6.93 2.57 19.34
N HIS A 237 7.85 3.52 19.51
CA HIS A 237 7.55 4.85 20.03
C HIS A 237 6.57 5.61 19.10
N VAL A 238 6.90 5.70 17.81
CA VAL A 238 6.05 6.37 16.82
C VAL A 238 4.70 5.67 16.71
N THR A 239 4.66 4.34 16.68
CA THR A 239 3.41 3.57 16.60
C THR A 239 2.52 3.84 17.80
N PHE A 240 3.07 3.81 19.02
CA PHE A 240 2.33 4.08 20.25
C PHE A 240 1.70 5.48 20.23
N TRP A 241 2.51 6.51 19.96
CA TRP A 241 2.01 7.89 19.93
C TRP A 241 1.03 8.15 18.79
N THR A 242 1.24 7.52 17.63
CA THR A 242 0.33 7.60 16.49
C THR A 242 -1.06 7.10 16.89
N TYR A 243 -1.16 5.90 17.48
CA TYR A 243 -2.45 5.34 17.85
C TYR A 243 -3.11 6.07 19.03
N LEU A 244 -2.32 6.58 19.98
CA LEU A 244 -2.83 7.40 21.07
C LEU A 244 -3.46 8.70 20.56
N LEU A 245 -2.76 9.43 19.70
CA LEU A 245 -3.27 10.67 19.11
C LEU A 245 -4.40 10.41 18.09
N ALA A 246 -4.36 9.29 17.37
CA ALA A 246 -5.44 8.87 16.48
C ALA A 246 -6.73 8.60 17.25
N PHE A 247 -6.63 7.96 18.41
CA PHE A 247 -7.76 7.76 19.31
C PHE A 247 -8.38 9.08 19.76
N LEU A 248 -7.56 10.04 20.22
CA LEU A 248 -8.03 11.36 20.63
C LEU A 248 -8.70 12.11 19.45
N THR A 249 -8.06 12.09 18.28
CA THR A 249 -8.59 12.73 17.07
C THR A 249 -9.91 12.12 16.62
N SER A 250 -10.02 10.79 16.68
CA SER A 250 -11.26 10.09 16.32
C SER A 250 -12.41 10.46 17.27
N LEU A 251 -12.14 10.53 18.58
CA LEU A 251 -13.14 10.93 19.58
C LEU A 251 -13.58 12.39 19.46
N LEU A 252 -12.65 13.30 19.20
CA LEU A 252 -12.92 14.74 19.19
C LEU A 252 -13.49 15.23 17.84
N ILE A 253 -13.15 14.57 16.74
CA ILE A 253 -13.47 15.05 15.38
C ILE A 253 -14.28 14.00 14.61
N GLU A 254 -13.69 12.83 14.34
CA GLU A 254 -14.27 11.85 13.41
C GLU A 254 -15.66 11.36 13.86
N VAL A 255 -15.80 10.96 15.13
CA VAL A 255 -17.05 10.42 15.67
C VAL A 255 -18.14 11.50 15.74
N PRO A 256 -17.91 12.71 16.31
CA PRO A 256 -18.92 13.77 16.31
C PRO A 256 -19.37 14.16 14.90
N VAL A 257 -18.42 14.33 13.97
CA VAL A 257 -18.72 14.70 12.58
C VAL A 257 -19.52 13.60 11.88
N SER A 258 -19.14 12.34 12.04
CA SER A 258 -19.87 11.19 11.47
C SER A 258 -21.30 11.11 11.99
N ARG A 259 -21.51 11.37 13.29
CA ARG A 259 -22.85 11.41 13.90
C ARG A 259 -23.68 12.58 13.36
N LEU A 260 -23.08 13.76 13.19
CA LEU A 260 -23.75 14.91 12.59
C LEU A 260 -24.22 14.60 11.16
N PHE A 261 -23.34 14.03 10.32
CA PHE A 261 -23.70 13.63 8.95
C PHE A 261 -24.83 12.60 8.92
N GLN A 262 -24.81 11.60 9.81
CA GLN A 262 -25.92 10.63 9.93
C GLN A 262 -27.24 11.31 10.29
N CYS A 263 -27.22 12.28 11.21
CA CYS A 263 -28.41 13.05 11.59
C CYS A 263 -28.96 13.89 10.42
N PHE A 264 -28.11 14.47 9.58
CA PHE A 264 -28.56 15.22 8.39
C PHE A 264 -29.12 14.29 7.31
N SER A 265 -28.44 13.18 7.03
CA SER A 265 -28.88 12.20 6.02
C SER A 265 -30.23 11.56 6.37
N ASN A 266 -30.45 11.23 7.64
CA ASN A 266 -31.73 10.67 8.12
C ASN A 266 -32.89 11.68 8.06
N LYS A 267 -32.61 13.00 8.02
CA LYS A 267 -33.65 14.02 7.85
C LYS A 267 -34.07 14.21 6.38
N THR A 268 -33.25 13.82 5.42
CA THR A 268 -33.55 13.88 3.98
C THR A 268 -34.33 12.69 3.42
N VAL A 269 -34.63 11.68 4.24
CA VAL A 269 -35.40 10.46 3.85
C VAL A 269 -36.83 10.46 4.44
N LYS A 270 -37.35 11.62 4.84
CA LYS A 270 -38.77 11.82 5.17
C LYS A 270 -39.36 12.86 4.23
#